data_AF-A0A0B5NKA9-F1
#
_entry.id   AF-A0A0B5NKA9-F1
#
_cell.length_a   1.000
_cell.length_b   1.000
_cell.length_c   1.000
_cell.angle_alpha   90.00
_cell.angle_beta   90.00
_cell.angle_gamma   90.00
#
_symmetry.space_group_name_H-M   'P 1'
#
loop_
_entity.id
_entity.type
_entity.pdbx_description
1 polymer ?
#
loop_
_entity_poly.entity_id
_entity_poly.type
_entity_poly.pdbx_seq_one_letter_code
_entity_poly.pdbx_strand_id
1 'polypeptide(L)'
;MATISSNSNQVEVPVAKEEKLQIVRKYNSSIRYTDKLDNTITATVYRVYNDVSYQDKKRLKDLDITQLHGFVKDSMHQVLVDEESILNTILRAKQLDKLGKLNVQELKLKTFIKYKALIDYLGVDLSLSQIELKTIVKRIVSLDNYYVGNVRPTSMILLDDENFGSVESLVNYLKDFASKSVSSDHILLMENPFSKVREPYVESQAPYGWVKLEDITMKIIKIFQVTELTYKDLDVELFLGYIDGVLSLES
;
A
#
# COMPACT_ATOMS: atom_id res chain seq x y z
N MET A 1 41.25 24.68 -9.11
CA MET A 1 40.04 24.12 -9.76
C MET A 1 39.34 23.24 -8.75
N ALA A 2 38.02 23.40 -8.65
CA ALA A 2 37.20 22.97 -7.52
C ALA A 2 37.13 21.44 -7.34
N THR A 3 37.29 21.02 -6.10
CA THR A 3 36.87 19.74 -5.54
C THR A 3 35.34 19.65 -5.59
N ILE A 4 34.81 18.71 -6.37
CA ILE A 4 33.40 18.34 -6.29
C ILE A 4 33.29 17.30 -5.18
N SER A 5 32.91 17.77 -3.99
CA SER A 5 32.35 16.96 -2.92
C SER A 5 30.97 16.51 -3.34
N SER A 6 30.80 15.20 -3.59
CA SER A 6 29.49 14.56 -3.62
C SER A 6 29.21 13.96 -2.24
N ASN A 7 28.80 14.81 -1.29
CA ASN A 7 28.12 14.35 -0.09
C ASN A 7 26.73 13.85 -0.49
N SER A 8 26.65 12.61 -0.94
CA SER A 8 25.43 11.84 -0.80
C SER A 8 25.37 11.38 0.64
N ASN A 9 24.62 12.10 1.49
CA ASN A 9 24.11 11.55 2.73
C ASN A 9 23.16 10.39 2.36
N GLN A 10 23.72 9.23 1.99
CA GLN A 10 23.02 7.97 2.06
C GLN A 10 22.92 7.69 3.56
N VAL A 11 21.76 8.01 4.12
CA VAL A 11 21.39 7.52 5.44
C VAL A 11 21.40 6.00 5.31
N GLU A 12 22.45 5.36 5.80
CA GLU A 12 22.53 3.90 5.89
C GLU A 12 21.38 3.45 6.79
N VAL A 13 20.30 2.97 6.17
CA VAL A 13 19.21 2.34 6.88
C VAL A 13 19.79 1.08 7.52
N PRO A 14 19.70 0.89 8.84
CA PRO A 14 20.19 -0.32 9.48
C PRO A 14 19.61 -1.55 8.80
N VAL A 15 20.42 -2.58 8.54
CA VAL A 15 20.00 -3.78 7.79
C VAL A 15 18.69 -4.38 8.34
N ALA A 16 18.54 -4.41 9.67
CA ALA A 16 17.33 -4.89 10.35
C ALA A 16 16.08 -4.02 10.11
N LYS A 17 16.27 -2.70 9.87
CA LYS A 17 15.17 -1.77 9.57
C LYS A 17 14.65 -1.99 8.15
N GLU A 18 15.55 -2.16 7.18
CA GLU A 18 15.15 -2.42 5.78
C GLU A 18 14.45 -3.78 5.63
N GLU A 19 14.91 -4.81 6.34
CA GLU A 19 14.23 -6.12 6.36
C GLU A 19 12.78 -6.01 6.86
N LYS A 20 12.55 -5.26 7.94
CA LYS A 20 11.20 -4.99 8.46
C LYS A 20 10.34 -4.23 7.46
N LEU A 21 10.90 -3.20 6.81
CA LEU A 21 10.20 -2.45 5.76
C LEU A 21 9.79 -3.36 4.60
N GLN A 22 10.64 -4.29 4.18
CA GLN A 22 10.30 -5.24 3.11
C GLN A 22 9.10 -6.13 3.49
N ILE A 23 9.00 -6.57 4.75
CA ILE A 23 7.85 -7.35 5.24
C ILE A 23 6.56 -6.52 5.16
N VAL A 24 6.59 -5.26 5.62
CA VAL A 24 5.43 -4.36 5.59
C VAL A 24 5.00 -4.08 4.16
N ARG A 25 5.95 -3.76 3.27
CA ARG A 25 5.69 -3.52 1.84
C ARG A 25 5.05 -4.73 1.17
N LYS A 26 5.51 -5.94 1.49
CA LYS A 26 4.93 -7.19 1.01
C LYS A 26 3.48 -7.36 1.49
N TYR A 27 3.21 -7.10 2.77
CA TYR A 27 1.85 -7.13 3.33
C TYR A 27 0.92 -6.14 2.61
N ASN A 28 1.32 -4.88 2.49
CA ASN A 28 0.57 -3.84 1.81
C ASN A 28 0.27 -4.18 0.34
N SER A 29 1.27 -4.66 -0.39
CA SER A 29 1.06 -5.09 -1.78
C SER A 29 0.09 -6.26 -1.89
N SER A 30 0.04 -7.15 -0.90
CA SER A 30 -0.83 -8.33 -0.90
C SER A 30 -2.28 -7.95 -0.62
N ILE A 31 -2.52 -7.00 0.29
CA ILE A 31 -3.87 -6.46 0.54
C ILE A 31 -4.45 -5.79 -0.69
N ARG A 32 -3.64 -5.01 -1.43
CA ARG A 32 -4.08 -4.28 -2.62
C ARG A 32 -4.21 -5.16 -3.86
N TYR A 33 -3.59 -6.34 -3.85
CA TYR A 33 -3.71 -7.31 -4.93
C TYR A 33 -5.03 -8.07 -4.80
N THR A 34 -6.03 -7.65 -5.59
CA THR A 34 -7.38 -8.20 -5.54
C THR A 34 -7.67 -9.18 -6.68
N ASP A 35 -8.73 -9.98 -6.53
CA ASP A 35 -9.24 -10.84 -7.61
C ASP A 35 -9.60 -10.04 -8.86
N LYS A 36 -10.10 -8.80 -8.69
CA LYS A 36 -10.37 -7.89 -9.82
C LYS A 36 -9.08 -7.57 -10.59
N LEU A 37 -7.99 -7.28 -9.87
CA LEU A 37 -6.70 -7.04 -10.50
C LEU A 37 -6.19 -8.31 -11.19
N ASP A 38 -6.23 -9.47 -10.52
CA ASP A 38 -5.76 -10.75 -11.08
C ASP A 38 -6.52 -11.10 -12.37
N ASN A 39 -7.83 -10.90 -12.39
CA ASN A 39 -8.66 -11.06 -13.59
C ASN A 39 -8.28 -10.06 -14.69
N THR A 40 -7.98 -8.81 -14.34
CA THR A 40 -7.54 -7.77 -15.30
C THR A 40 -6.19 -8.13 -15.92
N ILE A 41 -5.24 -8.62 -15.11
CA ILE A 41 -3.94 -9.11 -15.57
C ILE A 41 -4.14 -10.29 -16.50
N THR A 42 -4.91 -11.30 -16.08
CA THR A 42 -5.23 -12.48 -16.88
C THR A 42 -5.79 -12.07 -18.24
N ALA A 43 -6.87 -11.29 -18.26
CA ALA A 43 -7.49 -10.82 -19.50
C ALA A 43 -6.51 -10.07 -20.41
N THR A 44 -5.67 -9.21 -19.83
CA THR A 44 -4.67 -8.43 -20.58
C THR A 44 -3.59 -9.33 -21.18
N VAL A 45 -3.07 -10.29 -20.40
CA VAL A 45 -2.06 -11.26 -20.85
C VAL A 45 -2.62 -12.05 -22.04
N TYR A 46 -3.81 -12.64 -21.91
CA TYR A 46 -4.42 -13.43 -22.97
C TYR A 46 -4.66 -12.61 -24.24
N ARG A 47 -5.25 -11.41 -24.12
CA ARG A 47 -5.51 -10.53 -25.26
C ARG A 47 -4.22 -10.20 -26.00
N VAL A 48 -3.22 -9.69 -25.30
CA VAL A 48 -1.96 -9.25 -25.91
C VAL A 48 -1.16 -10.43 -26.47
N TYR A 49 -1.15 -11.58 -25.78
CA TYR A 49 -0.51 -12.80 -26.27
C TYR A 49 -1.12 -13.26 -27.60
N ASN A 50 -2.46 -13.30 -27.68
CA ASN A 50 -3.16 -13.68 -28.89
C ASN A 50 -2.88 -12.69 -30.02
N ASP A 51 -2.96 -11.39 -29.77
CA ASP A 51 -2.68 -10.35 -30.78
C ASP A 51 -1.28 -10.50 -31.39
N VAL A 52 -0.26 -10.73 -30.54
CA VAL A 52 1.12 -10.97 -31.00
C VAL A 52 1.24 -12.31 -31.72
N SER A 53 0.51 -13.34 -31.30
CA SER A 53 0.57 -14.66 -31.95
C SER A 53 0.09 -14.63 -33.41
N TYR A 54 -0.83 -13.71 -33.72
CA TYR A 54 -1.30 -13.48 -35.09
C TYR A 54 -0.32 -12.64 -35.90
N GLN A 55 0.33 -11.64 -35.28
CA GLN A 55 1.15 -10.65 -35.99
C GLN A 55 2.63 -11.04 -36.12
N ASP A 56 3.23 -11.64 -35.08
CA ASP A 56 4.66 -11.95 -35.01
C ASP A 56 4.94 -13.17 -34.09
N LYS A 57 4.77 -14.37 -34.66
CA LYS A 57 5.03 -15.64 -33.97
C LYS A 57 6.47 -15.79 -33.47
N LYS A 58 7.46 -15.10 -34.07
CA LYS A 58 8.85 -15.21 -33.62
C LYS A 58 9.07 -14.56 -32.26
N ARG A 59 8.30 -13.50 -31.94
CA ARG A 59 8.37 -12.80 -30.65
C ARG A 59 7.84 -13.66 -29.47
N LEU A 60 7.07 -14.70 -29.77
CA LEU A 60 6.52 -15.64 -28.78
C LEU A 60 7.26 -16.97 -28.68
N LYS A 61 8.31 -17.19 -29.50
CA LYS A 61 8.92 -18.50 -29.71
C LYS A 61 9.41 -19.19 -28.42
N ASP A 62 9.72 -18.41 -27.38
CA ASP A 62 10.22 -18.88 -26.09
C ASP A 62 9.37 -18.39 -24.89
N LEU A 63 8.13 -17.95 -25.14
CA LEU A 63 7.29 -17.27 -24.15
C LEU A 63 6.06 -18.11 -23.80
N ASP A 64 6.12 -18.75 -22.62
CA ASP A 64 4.98 -19.42 -21.99
C ASP A 64 4.03 -18.38 -21.38
N ILE A 65 2.74 -18.49 -21.70
CA ILE A 65 1.70 -17.59 -21.21
C ILE A 65 1.57 -17.61 -19.67
N THR A 66 1.83 -18.77 -19.05
CA THR A 66 1.83 -18.95 -17.59
C THR A 66 2.99 -18.20 -16.96
N GLN A 67 4.19 -18.27 -17.56
CA GLN A 67 5.36 -17.52 -17.11
C GLN A 67 5.17 -16.01 -17.32
N LEU A 68 4.49 -15.62 -18.40
CA LEU A 68 4.13 -14.23 -18.67
C LEU A 68 3.16 -13.69 -17.60
N HIS A 69 2.13 -14.46 -17.27
CA HIS A 69 1.19 -14.12 -16.21
C HIS A 69 1.89 -13.99 -14.85
N GLY A 70 2.70 -14.99 -14.46
CA GLY A 70 3.46 -14.97 -13.21
C GLY A 70 4.36 -13.75 -13.10
N PHE A 71 5.10 -13.41 -14.17
CA PHE A 71 5.94 -12.22 -14.20
C PHE A 71 5.15 -10.92 -13.98
N VAL A 72 3.99 -10.78 -14.64
CA VAL A 72 3.16 -9.57 -14.53
C VAL A 72 2.54 -9.47 -13.14
N LYS A 73 2.08 -10.59 -12.58
CA LYS A 73 1.60 -10.68 -11.19
C LYS A 73 2.66 -10.21 -10.20
N ASP A 74 3.87 -10.77 -10.26
CA ASP A 74 4.97 -10.39 -9.37
C ASP A 74 5.33 -8.90 -9.55
N SER A 75 5.33 -8.42 -10.80
CA SER A 75 5.56 -7.00 -11.10
C SER A 75 4.46 -6.11 -10.52
N MET A 76 3.21 -6.56 -10.49
CA MET A 76 2.11 -5.79 -9.90
C MET A 76 2.23 -5.71 -8.38
N HIS A 77 2.64 -6.78 -7.71
CA HIS A 77 2.95 -6.70 -6.27
C HIS A 77 4.03 -5.65 -5.97
N GLN A 78 5.06 -5.53 -6.81
CA GLN A 78 6.07 -4.48 -6.65
C GLN A 78 5.53 -3.06 -6.89
N VAL A 79 4.58 -2.91 -7.80
CA VAL A 79 3.95 -1.62 -8.10
C VAL A 79 3.00 -1.19 -6.98
N LEU A 80 2.25 -2.12 -6.38
CA LEU A 80 1.18 -1.82 -5.41
C LEU A 80 1.67 -1.60 -3.98
N VAL A 81 2.98 -1.39 -3.79
CA VAL A 81 3.59 -1.23 -2.46
C VAL A 81 3.10 0.02 -1.74
N ASP A 82 2.97 1.14 -2.44
CA ASP A 82 2.60 2.44 -1.90
C ASP A 82 2.07 3.40 -3.00
N GLU A 83 1.61 4.59 -2.60
CA GLU A 83 1.11 5.63 -3.52
C GLU A 83 2.17 6.05 -4.54
N GLU A 84 3.42 6.20 -4.11
CA GLU A 84 4.51 6.70 -4.94
C GLU A 84 4.88 5.70 -6.06
N SER A 85 5.00 4.42 -5.74
CA SER A 85 5.31 3.34 -6.68
C SER A 85 4.24 3.22 -7.76
N ILE A 86 2.97 3.29 -7.37
CA ILE A 86 1.84 3.28 -8.31
C ILE A 86 1.90 4.53 -9.20
N LEU A 87 2.01 5.72 -8.60
CA LEU A 87 2.01 6.99 -9.33
C LEU A 87 3.19 7.09 -10.31
N ASN A 88 4.41 6.76 -9.87
CA ASN A 88 5.60 6.76 -10.71
C ASN A 88 5.48 5.80 -11.89
N THR A 89 4.87 4.63 -11.67
CA THR A 89 4.61 3.66 -12.74
C THR A 89 3.64 4.20 -13.79
N ILE A 90 2.56 4.87 -13.36
CA ILE A 90 1.59 5.52 -14.28
C ILE A 90 2.23 6.70 -15.01
N LEU A 91 2.98 7.55 -14.32
CA LEU A 91 3.66 8.69 -14.93
C LEU A 91 4.68 8.24 -15.96
N ARG A 92 5.37 7.13 -15.71
CA ARG A 92 6.26 6.52 -16.72
C ARG A 92 5.48 6.01 -17.93
N ALA A 93 4.33 5.37 -17.72
CA ALA A 93 3.47 4.94 -18.83
C ALA A 93 3.00 6.15 -19.67
N LYS A 94 2.56 7.24 -19.01
CA LYS A 94 2.19 8.50 -19.65
C LYS A 94 3.33 9.11 -20.48
N GLN A 95 4.55 9.09 -19.96
CA GLN A 95 5.72 9.55 -20.72
C GLN A 95 5.95 8.72 -21.98
N LEU A 96 5.83 7.39 -21.88
CA LEU A 96 5.99 6.49 -23.03
C LEU A 96 4.88 6.70 -24.06
N ASP A 97 3.65 6.92 -23.62
CA ASP A 97 2.49 7.20 -24.46
C ASP A 97 2.67 8.49 -25.26
N LYS A 98 3.08 9.58 -24.60
CA LYS A 98 3.41 10.86 -25.27
C LYS A 98 4.50 10.74 -26.33
N LEU A 99 5.41 9.77 -26.18
CA LEU A 99 6.48 9.50 -27.14
C LEU A 99 6.06 8.52 -28.25
N GLY A 100 4.82 8.03 -28.25
CA GLY A 100 4.35 6.97 -29.15
C GLY A 100 4.96 5.60 -28.87
N LYS A 101 5.66 5.43 -27.73
CA LYS A 101 6.42 4.22 -27.36
C LYS A 101 5.63 3.25 -26.50
N LEU A 102 4.43 3.61 -26.02
CA LEU A 102 3.59 2.69 -25.25
C LEU A 102 2.83 1.73 -26.17
N ASN A 103 3.56 0.86 -26.88
CA ASN A 103 2.98 -0.15 -27.75
C ASN A 103 3.80 -1.45 -27.75
N VAL A 104 3.20 -2.52 -28.26
CA VAL A 104 3.78 -3.87 -28.23
C VAL A 104 5.04 -3.99 -29.10
N GLN A 105 5.19 -3.16 -30.13
CA GLN A 105 6.32 -3.20 -31.04
C GLN A 105 7.57 -2.59 -30.40
N GLU A 106 7.41 -1.44 -29.75
CA GLU A 106 8.47 -0.64 -29.11
C GLU A 106 8.93 -1.18 -27.74
N LEU A 107 8.05 -1.84 -27.00
CA LEU A 107 8.36 -2.34 -25.65
C LEU A 107 8.51 -3.87 -25.59
N LYS A 108 9.34 -4.33 -24.65
CA LYS A 108 9.34 -5.74 -24.24
C LYS A 108 7.92 -6.12 -23.82
N LEU A 109 7.44 -7.28 -24.28
CA LEU A 109 6.06 -7.73 -24.10
C LEU A 109 5.61 -7.69 -22.64
N LYS A 110 6.44 -8.22 -21.75
CA LYS A 110 6.25 -8.21 -20.30
C LYS A 110 6.03 -6.79 -19.74
N THR A 111 6.85 -5.84 -20.18
CA THR A 111 6.78 -4.44 -19.76
C THR A 111 5.53 -3.75 -20.28
N PHE A 112 5.16 -3.99 -21.54
CA PHE A 112 3.93 -3.45 -22.12
C PHE A 112 2.69 -3.94 -21.36
N ILE A 113 2.59 -5.26 -21.13
CA ILE A 113 1.47 -5.86 -20.42
C ILE A 113 1.37 -5.31 -18.99
N LYS A 114 2.51 -5.15 -18.30
CA LYS A 114 2.55 -4.52 -16.97
C LYS A 114 1.86 -3.15 -16.97
N TYR A 115 2.25 -2.25 -17.88
CA TYR A 115 1.64 -0.92 -17.96
C TYR A 115 0.18 -0.99 -18.36
N LYS A 116 -0.17 -1.83 -19.35
CA LYS A 116 -1.53 -1.92 -19.84
C LYS A 116 -2.49 -2.49 -18.79
N ALA A 117 -2.09 -3.54 -18.07
CA ALA A 117 -2.88 -4.13 -16.99
C ALA A 117 -3.09 -3.13 -15.85
N LEU A 118 -2.06 -2.38 -15.47
CA LEU A 118 -2.20 -1.32 -14.45
C LEU A 118 -3.18 -0.23 -14.92
N ILE A 119 -3.01 0.29 -16.14
CA ILE A 119 -3.90 1.32 -16.70
C ILE A 119 -5.36 0.83 -16.73
N ASP A 120 -5.58 -0.38 -17.23
CA ASP A 120 -6.91 -0.98 -17.36
C ASP A 120 -7.53 -1.25 -15.96
N TYR A 121 -6.73 -1.68 -14.98
CA TYR A 121 -7.18 -1.91 -13.60
C TYR A 121 -7.61 -0.61 -12.90
N LEU A 122 -6.78 0.43 -13.03
CA LEU A 122 -7.05 1.74 -12.45
C LEU A 122 -8.16 2.50 -13.20
N GLY A 123 -8.47 2.08 -14.43
CA GLY A 123 -9.41 2.78 -15.31
C GLY A 123 -8.96 4.21 -15.67
N VAL A 124 -7.64 4.43 -15.78
CA VAL A 124 -7.07 5.77 -15.98
C VAL A 124 -6.94 6.12 -17.46
N ASP A 125 -7.29 7.36 -17.81
CA ASP A 125 -6.87 7.97 -19.06
C ASP A 125 -5.51 8.67 -18.87
N LEU A 126 -4.52 8.31 -19.70
CA LEU A 126 -3.17 8.89 -19.63
C LEU A 126 -3.14 10.36 -20.07
N SER A 127 -4.21 10.89 -20.66
CA SER A 127 -4.34 12.32 -20.97
C SER A 127 -4.49 13.18 -19.71
N LEU A 128 -5.07 12.63 -18.62
CA LEU A 128 -5.39 13.31 -17.37
C LEU A 128 -4.20 14.02 -16.72
N SER A 129 -4.44 15.15 -16.06
CA SER A 129 -3.39 15.89 -15.34
C SER A 129 -2.76 15.06 -14.22
N GLN A 130 -1.54 15.43 -13.81
CA GLN A 130 -0.86 14.73 -12.70
C GLN A 130 -1.65 14.80 -11.38
N ILE A 131 -2.42 15.88 -11.16
CA ILE A 131 -3.27 16.05 -9.99
C ILE A 131 -4.41 15.02 -10.03
N GLU A 132 -5.09 14.87 -11.16
CA GLU A 132 -6.16 13.88 -11.33
C GLU A 132 -5.65 12.45 -11.17
N LEU A 133 -4.50 12.13 -11.75
CA LEU A 133 -3.85 10.82 -11.57
C LEU A 133 -3.54 10.55 -10.09
N LYS A 134 -3.00 11.55 -9.38
CA LYS A 134 -2.73 11.45 -7.94
C LYS A 134 -4.01 11.17 -7.15
N THR A 135 -5.11 11.84 -7.46
CA THR A 135 -6.40 11.59 -6.80
C THR A 135 -6.92 10.17 -7.04
N ILE A 136 -6.76 9.63 -8.25
CA ILE A 136 -7.16 8.24 -8.55
C ILE A 136 -6.30 7.24 -7.77
N VAL A 137 -4.98 7.44 -7.76
CA VAL A 137 -4.06 6.57 -6.98
C VAL A 137 -4.41 6.63 -5.50
N LYS A 138 -4.65 7.83 -4.96
CA LYS A 138 -5.07 8.00 -3.56
C LYS A 138 -6.29 7.19 -3.20
N ARG A 139 -7.32 7.16 -4.06
CA ARG A 139 -8.53 6.34 -3.81
C ARG A 139 -8.27 4.84 -3.76
N ILE A 140 -7.18 4.39 -4.38
CA ILE A 140 -6.82 2.97 -4.40
C ILE A 140 -5.95 2.62 -3.20
N VAL A 141 -5.11 3.55 -2.78
CA VAL A 141 -4.34 3.43 -1.54
C VAL A 141 -5.22 3.63 -0.32
N SER A 142 -6.28 4.45 -0.39
CA SER A 142 -7.19 4.73 0.72
C SER A 142 -8.07 3.53 1.07
N LEU A 143 -8.10 2.49 0.25
CA LEU A 143 -8.75 1.20 0.52
C LEU A 143 -10.29 1.27 0.78
N ASP A 144 -10.91 2.45 0.75
CA ASP A 144 -12.33 2.70 1.10
C ASP A 144 -13.33 1.88 0.27
N ASN A 145 -12.97 1.51 -0.96
CA ASN A 145 -13.87 0.84 -1.91
C ASN A 145 -13.61 -0.68 -2.05
N TYR A 146 -12.70 -1.27 -1.27
CA TYR A 146 -12.13 -2.58 -1.61
C TYR A 146 -12.74 -3.81 -0.94
N TYR A 147 -13.71 -3.68 -0.03
CA TYR A 147 -14.05 -4.81 0.84
C TYR A 147 -15.51 -5.23 0.81
N VAL A 148 -15.77 -6.23 -0.03
CA VAL A 148 -16.81 -7.23 0.22
C VAL A 148 -16.11 -8.42 0.89
N GLY A 149 -15.96 -8.39 2.22
CA GLY A 149 -15.39 -9.50 3.00
C GLY A 149 -14.47 -9.13 4.17
N ASN A 150 -15.07 -8.99 5.36
CA ASN A 150 -14.57 -9.08 6.75
C ASN A 150 -13.07 -8.84 7.03
N VAL A 151 -12.74 -7.69 7.64
CA VAL A 151 -11.53 -7.58 8.46
C VAL A 151 -10.64 -6.33 8.28
N ARG A 152 -11.14 -5.07 8.30
CA ARG A 152 -10.24 -3.88 8.15
C ARG A 152 -9.05 -3.94 9.13
N PRO A 153 -7.81 -3.77 8.65
CA PRO A 153 -6.65 -3.60 9.53
C PRO A 153 -6.83 -2.40 10.46
N THR A 154 -6.27 -2.48 11.66
CA THR A 154 -6.36 -1.40 12.66
C THR A 154 -5.84 -0.08 12.11
N SER A 155 -4.72 -0.11 11.37
CA SER A 155 -4.15 1.05 10.70
C SER A 155 -5.16 1.78 9.84
N MET A 156 -5.89 1.03 9.00
CA MET A 156 -6.87 1.57 8.08
C MET A 156 -8.08 2.14 8.82
N ILE A 157 -8.51 1.51 9.93
CA ILE A 157 -9.60 2.03 10.75
C ILE A 157 -9.17 3.36 11.39
N LEU A 158 -8.00 3.42 12.00
CA LEU A 158 -7.52 4.63 12.67
C LEU A 158 -7.33 5.81 11.71
N LEU A 159 -6.84 5.54 10.50
CA LEU A 159 -6.56 6.57 9.50
C LEU A 159 -7.75 6.94 8.63
N ASP A 160 -8.92 6.37 8.90
CA ASP A 160 -10.18 6.80 8.28
C ASP A 160 -10.44 8.29 8.57
N ASP A 161 -11.02 9.00 7.60
CA ASP A 161 -11.37 10.42 7.70
C ASP A 161 -12.36 10.69 8.84
N GLU A 162 -13.22 9.71 9.19
CA GLU A 162 -14.15 9.80 10.33
C GLU A 162 -13.45 9.64 11.69
N ASN A 163 -12.21 9.16 11.71
CA ASN A 163 -11.40 8.94 12.91
C ASN A 163 -10.30 10.00 13.03
N PHE A 164 -9.04 9.63 12.77
CA PHE A 164 -7.92 10.58 12.85
C PHE A 164 -7.60 11.25 11.51
N GLY A 165 -8.00 10.64 10.38
CA GLY A 165 -7.73 11.09 9.01
C GLY A 165 -6.24 11.13 8.61
N SER A 166 -5.32 11.15 9.57
CA SER A 166 -3.89 11.17 9.30
C SER A 166 -3.08 10.58 10.45
N VAL A 167 -1.89 10.08 10.12
CA VAL A 167 -0.93 9.57 11.10
C VAL A 167 -0.46 10.68 12.03
N GLU A 168 -0.27 11.89 11.51
CA GLU A 168 0.13 13.06 12.31
C GLU A 168 -0.92 13.40 13.38
N SER A 169 -2.20 13.41 13.00
CA SER A 169 -3.32 13.63 13.93
C SER A 169 -3.36 12.58 15.04
N LEU A 170 -3.25 11.31 14.67
CA LEU A 170 -3.20 10.19 15.63
C LEU A 170 -2.01 10.32 16.59
N VAL A 171 -0.83 10.60 16.07
CA VAL A 171 0.40 10.75 16.85
C VAL A 171 0.32 11.94 17.80
N ASN A 172 -0.23 13.07 17.35
CA ASN A 172 -0.38 14.26 18.20
C ASN A 172 -1.37 14.01 19.34
N TYR A 173 -2.50 13.36 19.05
CA TYR A 173 -3.42 12.92 20.10
C TYR A 173 -2.72 12.03 21.15
N LEU A 174 -1.88 11.10 20.71
CA LEU A 174 -1.19 10.16 21.60
C LEU A 174 -0.04 10.80 22.38
N LYS A 175 0.68 11.77 21.81
CA LYS A 175 1.66 12.59 22.54
C LYS A 175 1.00 13.32 23.70
N ASP A 176 -0.15 13.93 23.44
CA ASP A 176 -0.93 14.63 24.45
C ASP A 176 -1.44 13.65 25.52
N PHE A 177 -1.89 12.47 25.10
CA PHE A 177 -2.32 11.41 26.01
C PHE A 177 -1.16 10.92 26.90
N ALA A 178 0.02 10.64 26.33
CA ALA A 178 1.18 10.16 27.06
C ALA A 178 1.71 11.15 28.10
N SER A 179 1.40 12.45 27.94
CA SER A 179 1.74 13.50 28.92
C SER A 179 0.78 13.57 30.12
N LYS A 180 -0.37 12.85 30.06
CA LYS A 180 -1.41 12.84 31.10
C LYS A 180 -1.24 11.64 32.04
N SER A 181 -1.77 11.74 33.26
CA SER A 181 -1.76 10.64 34.23
C SER A 181 -2.58 9.45 33.73
N VAL A 182 -2.08 8.24 33.97
CA VAL A 182 -2.49 6.90 33.49
C VAL A 182 -3.98 6.53 33.73
N SER A 183 -4.78 7.38 34.37
CA SER A 183 -6.20 7.12 34.69
C SER A 183 -7.20 7.50 33.58
N SER A 184 -6.78 7.66 32.32
CA SER A 184 -7.62 8.28 31.28
C SER A 184 -7.97 7.34 30.13
N ASP A 185 -9.26 7.22 29.84
CA ASP A 185 -9.90 6.99 28.53
C ASP A 185 -9.01 6.42 27.40
N HIS A 186 -8.77 5.10 27.45
CA HIS A 186 -8.08 4.38 26.39
C HIS A 186 -8.92 4.33 25.11
N ILE A 187 -8.27 4.30 23.95
CA ILE A 187 -8.92 3.94 22.69
C ILE A 187 -8.84 2.43 22.54
N LEU A 188 -10.01 1.81 22.43
CA LEU A 188 -10.19 0.39 22.24
C LEU A 188 -10.70 0.14 20.83
N LEU A 189 -10.19 -0.91 20.17
CA LEU A 189 -10.86 -1.43 18.99
C LEU A 189 -11.99 -2.34 19.46
N MET A 190 -13.22 -2.00 19.10
CA MET A 190 -14.41 -2.76 19.44
C MET A 190 -14.97 -3.42 18.18
N GLU A 191 -15.55 -4.62 18.31
CA GLU A 191 -16.26 -5.31 17.24
C GLU A 191 -17.71 -5.55 17.61
N ASN A 192 -18.62 -5.21 16.71
CA ASN A 192 -20.01 -5.62 16.82
C ASN A 192 -20.10 -7.14 16.56
N PRO A 193 -20.54 -7.95 17.54
CA PRO A 193 -20.52 -9.41 17.40
C PRO A 193 -21.45 -9.92 16.28
N PHE A 194 -22.46 -9.15 15.90
CA PHE A 194 -23.45 -9.50 14.88
C PHE A 194 -23.02 -9.06 13.47
N SER A 195 -22.67 -7.78 13.29
CA SER A 195 -22.34 -7.22 11.98
C SER A 195 -20.86 -7.34 11.61
N LYS A 196 -19.99 -7.72 12.56
CA LYS A 196 -18.53 -7.79 12.38
C LYS A 196 -17.88 -6.44 12.02
N VAL A 197 -18.59 -5.34 12.24
CA VAL A 197 -18.07 -3.97 12.11
C VAL A 197 -17.07 -3.73 13.24
N ARG A 198 -15.90 -3.16 12.90
CA ARG A 198 -14.85 -2.78 13.85
C ARG A 198 -14.64 -1.28 13.83
N GLU A 199 -14.63 -0.67 15.01
CA GLU A 199 -14.50 0.78 15.19
C GLU A 199 -13.72 1.12 16.47
N PRO A 200 -13.00 2.26 16.49
CA PRO A 200 -12.32 2.73 17.68
C PRO A 200 -13.32 3.45 18.60
N TYR A 201 -13.30 3.11 19.88
CA TYR A 201 -14.05 3.82 20.90
C TYR A 201 -13.14 4.22 22.04
N VAL A 202 -13.37 5.40 22.60
CA VAL A 202 -12.90 5.68 23.95
C VAL A 202 -13.59 4.70 24.90
N GLU A 203 -12.86 4.11 25.84
CA GLU A 203 -13.36 3.03 26.72
C GLU A 203 -14.66 3.41 27.43
N SER A 204 -14.78 4.65 27.90
CA SER A 204 -16.00 5.19 28.54
C SER A 204 -17.19 5.37 27.58
N GLN A 205 -16.95 5.34 26.27
CA GLN A 205 -17.95 5.55 25.20
C GLN A 205 -18.28 4.25 24.44
N ALA A 206 -17.66 3.13 24.82
CA ALA A 206 -17.84 1.86 24.13
C ALA A 206 -19.31 1.39 24.18
N PRO A 207 -19.95 1.03 23.04
CA PRO A 207 -21.33 0.58 23.03
C PRO A 207 -21.51 -0.71 23.82
N TYR A 208 -22.59 -0.80 24.60
CA TYR A 208 -22.91 -2.01 25.37
C TYR A 208 -23.07 -3.22 24.45
N GLY A 209 -22.44 -4.34 24.83
CA GLY A 209 -22.51 -5.61 24.09
C GLY A 209 -21.57 -5.74 22.90
N TRP A 210 -20.77 -4.71 22.58
CA TRP A 210 -19.66 -4.86 21.64
C TRP A 210 -18.47 -5.53 22.31
N VAL A 211 -17.67 -6.26 21.52
CA VAL A 211 -16.53 -7.04 22.02
C VAL A 211 -15.24 -6.22 21.88
N LYS A 212 -14.51 -6.04 22.98
CA LYS A 212 -13.15 -5.47 22.94
C LYS A 212 -12.21 -6.44 22.24
N LEU A 213 -11.58 -5.99 21.15
CA LEU A 213 -10.58 -6.76 20.42
C LEU A 213 -9.15 -6.42 20.83
N GLU A 214 -8.84 -5.13 20.93
CA GLU A 214 -7.51 -4.65 21.31
C GLU A 214 -7.58 -3.33 22.06
N ASP A 215 -6.53 -3.06 22.83
CA ASP A 215 -6.28 -1.77 23.46
C ASP A 215 -5.25 -1.02 22.60
N ILE A 216 -5.76 -0.12 21.75
CA ILE A 216 -4.95 0.59 20.75
C ILE A 216 -3.96 1.53 21.46
N THR A 217 -4.43 2.24 22.49
CA THR A 217 -3.60 3.12 23.29
C THR A 217 -2.40 2.37 23.86
N MET A 218 -2.63 1.24 24.54
CA MET A 218 -1.55 0.45 25.12
C MET A 218 -0.63 -0.16 24.06
N LYS A 219 -1.18 -0.61 22.93
CA LYS A 219 -0.38 -1.14 21.81
C LYS A 219 0.57 -0.08 21.26
N ILE A 220 0.10 1.15 21.04
CA ILE A 220 0.94 2.23 20.53
C ILE A 220 2.00 2.64 21.56
N ILE A 221 1.64 2.77 22.84
CA ILE A 221 2.62 3.01 23.91
C ILE A 221 3.71 1.93 23.87
N LYS A 222 3.32 0.65 23.77
CA LYS A 222 4.27 -0.46 23.67
C LYS A 222 5.18 -0.32 22.44
N ILE A 223 4.63 0.01 21.26
CA ILE A 223 5.43 0.25 20.04
C ILE A 223 6.55 1.26 20.31
N PHE A 224 6.23 2.42 20.89
CA PHE A 224 7.23 3.44 21.20
C PHE A 224 8.20 3.07 22.33
N GLN A 225 7.83 2.14 23.22
CA GLN A 225 8.70 1.67 24.29
C GLN A 225 9.69 0.59 23.83
N VAL A 226 9.30 -0.27 22.89
CA VAL A 226 10.09 -1.48 22.53
C VAL A 226 10.75 -1.40 21.15
N THR A 227 10.52 -0.32 20.39
CA THR A 227 11.08 -0.13 19.05
C THR A 227 11.93 1.15 18.98
N GLU A 228 12.65 1.32 17.87
CA GLU A 228 13.43 2.54 17.60
C GLU A 228 12.56 3.73 17.14
N LEU A 229 11.25 3.55 17.03
CA LEU A 229 10.35 4.60 16.57
C LEU A 229 10.25 5.72 17.60
N THR A 230 10.23 6.97 17.11
CA THR A 230 10.05 8.15 17.96
C THR A 230 8.87 8.97 17.50
N TYR A 231 8.27 9.71 18.43
CA TYR A 231 7.18 10.63 18.16
C TYR A 231 7.55 11.82 17.24
N LYS A 232 8.84 12.18 17.17
CA LYS A 232 9.35 13.35 16.42
C LYS A 232 9.71 12.99 14.97
N ASP A 233 10.23 11.79 14.76
CA ASP A 233 10.66 11.28 13.47
C ASP A 233 10.07 9.88 13.28
N LEU A 234 8.75 9.85 13.05
CA LEU A 234 8.00 8.60 12.96
C LEU A 234 8.15 7.98 11.57
N ASP A 235 8.75 6.80 11.52
CA ASP A 235 8.66 5.95 10.34
C ASP A 235 7.26 5.34 10.27
N VAL A 236 6.41 5.95 9.45
CA VAL A 236 5.00 5.61 9.32
C VAL A 236 4.82 4.17 8.87
N GLU A 237 5.59 3.69 7.89
CA GLU A 237 5.45 2.32 7.39
C GLU A 237 5.71 1.30 8.50
N LEU A 238 6.78 1.46 9.27
CA LEU A 238 7.08 0.58 10.39
C LEU A 238 6.00 0.65 11.47
N PHE A 239 5.53 1.84 11.80
CA PHE A 239 4.45 2.03 12.76
C PHE A 239 3.19 1.26 12.35
N LEU A 240 2.75 1.39 11.08
CA LEU A 240 1.59 0.65 10.58
C LEU A 240 1.86 -0.87 10.54
N GLY A 241 3.09 -1.29 10.23
CA GLY A 241 3.48 -2.70 10.34
C GLY A 241 3.31 -3.28 11.74
N TYR A 242 3.70 -2.52 12.78
CA TYR A 242 3.48 -2.94 14.16
C TYR A 242 2.01 -2.84 14.60
N ILE A 243 1.29 -1.80 14.17
CA ILE A 243 -0.11 -1.61 14.57
C ILE A 243 -1.02 -2.70 13.99
N ASP A 244 -0.73 -3.21 12.80
CA ASP A 244 -1.50 -4.29 12.19
C ASP A 244 -1.03 -5.68 12.63
N GLY A 245 0.01 -5.77 13.47
CA GLY A 245 0.57 -7.04 13.93
C GLY A 245 1.36 -7.81 12.86
N VAL A 246 1.71 -7.15 11.76
CA VAL A 246 2.60 -7.69 10.71
C VAL A 246 4.01 -7.87 11.24
N LEU A 247 4.45 -6.91 12.06
CA LEU A 247 5.70 -6.95 12.80
C LEU A 247 5.43 -7.32 14.27
N SER A 248 6.20 -8.27 14.81
CA SER A 248 6.07 -8.72 16.20
C SER A 248 6.61 -7.67 17.18
N LEU A 249 5.88 -7.49 18.30
CA LEU A 249 6.31 -6.73 19.47
C LEU A 249 6.85 -7.63 20.60
N GLU A 250 6.97 -8.93 20.35
CA GLU A 250 7.60 -9.91 21.24
C GLU A 250 9.02 -10.17 20.74
N SER A 251 9.99 -9.84 21.59
CA SER A 251 11.43 -10.10 21.43
C SER A 251 11.85 -11.33 22.22
#